data_AF-A0AAE3LZ80-F1
#
_entry.id   AF-A0AAE3LZ80-F1
#
_cell.length_a   1.000
_cell.length_b   1.000
_cell.length_c   1.000
_cell.angle_alpha   90.00
_cell.angle_beta   90.00
_cell.angle_gamma   90.00
#
_symmetry.space_group_name_H-M   'P 1'
#
loop_
_entity.id
_entity.type
_entity.pdbx_description
1 polymer ?
#
loop_
_entity_poly.entity_id
_entity_poly.type
_entity_poly.pdbx_seq_one_letter_code
_entity_poly.pdbx_strand_id
1 'polypeptide(L)'
;DLLHACAECRLSDVTPNWADDHAMTIVMAANGYPGSYQKGSTINGLDALPETSSEMTFHAGTARKEGQTIATGGRVLNVTARGATLQDAHARAYSMTKQIDWPEGFYRTDIGHRAL
;
A
#
# COMPACT_ATOMS: atom_id res chain seq x y z
N ASP A 1 15.03 16.85 -3.20
CA ASP A 1 16.49 17.02 -3.44
C ASP A 1 17.11 15.80 -4.10
N LEU A 2 16.94 14.57 -3.59
CA LEU A 2 17.56 13.35 -4.13
C LEU A 2 17.26 13.10 -5.62
N LEU A 3 15.99 13.17 -6.04
CA LEU A 3 15.61 12.98 -7.45
C LEU A 3 16.21 14.04 -8.37
N HIS A 4 16.31 15.28 -7.90
CA HIS A 4 16.90 16.38 -8.65
C HIS A 4 18.42 16.20 -8.79
N ALA A 5 19.12 15.84 -7.70
CA ALA A 5 20.54 15.51 -7.73
C ALA A 5 20.84 14.33 -8.65
N CYS A 6 19.99 13.29 -8.67
CA CYS A 6 20.10 12.17 -9.61
C CYS A 6 20.00 12.64 -11.07
N ALA A 7 19.00 13.46 -11.41
CA ALA A 7 18.82 13.99 -12.76
C ALA A 7 19.98 14.87 -13.24
N GLU A 8 20.72 15.49 -12.31
CA GLU A 8 21.90 16.31 -12.61
C GLU A 8 23.23 15.57 -12.48
N CYS A 9 23.22 14.25 -12.28
CA CYS A 9 24.42 13.44 -12.05
C CYS A 9 25.23 13.85 -10.80
N ARG A 10 24.58 14.43 -9.79
CA ARG A 10 25.14 14.87 -8.51
C ARG A 10 24.67 14.03 -7.32
N LEU A 11 24.22 12.80 -7.56
CA LEU A 11 23.66 11.95 -6.51
C LEU A 11 24.68 11.64 -5.40
N SER A 12 25.99 11.62 -5.72
CA SER A 12 27.08 11.46 -4.75
C SER A 12 27.15 12.56 -3.69
N ASP A 13 26.55 13.72 -3.96
CA ASP A 13 26.71 14.93 -3.15
C ASP A 13 25.59 15.06 -2.10
N VAL A 14 24.62 14.13 -2.11
CA VAL A 14 23.45 14.14 -1.24
C VAL A 14 23.33 12.82 -0.49
N THR A 15 22.90 12.89 0.77
CA THR A 15 22.72 11.71 1.63
C THR A 15 21.23 11.53 1.95
N PRO A 16 20.65 10.33 1.73
CA PRO A 16 19.29 10.05 2.17
C PRO A 16 19.22 9.95 3.70
N ASN A 17 18.21 10.56 4.28
CA ASN A 17 17.89 10.40 5.70
C ASN A 17 16.83 9.32 5.85
N TRP A 18 17.09 8.35 6.73
CA TRP A 18 16.16 7.29 7.06
C TRP A 18 15.65 7.48 8.49
N ALA A 19 14.38 7.15 8.71
CA ALA A 19 13.85 7.05 10.07
C ALA A 19 14.24 5.69 10.68
N ASP A 20 14.36 5.64 12.01
CA ASP A 20 14.66 4.40 12.75
C ASP A 20 13.45 3.45 12.87
N ASP A 21 12.29 3.86 12.37
CA ASP A 21 11.07 3.07 12.43
C ASP A 21 10.96 2.08 11.27
N HIS A 22 10.04 1.13 11.44
CA HIS A 22 9.83 0.04 10.50
C HIS A 22 8.60 0.35 9.65
N ALA A 23 8.64 0.00 8.36
CA ALA A 23 7.51 0.11 7.45
C ALA A 23 7.10 -1.26 6.93
N MET A 24 5.79 -1.50 6.82
CA MET A 24 5.23 -2.70 6.21
C MET A 24 4.16 -2.32 5.21
N THR A 25 4.20 -2.95 4.02
CA THR A 25 3.23 -2.75 2.96
C THR A 25 2.56 -4.06 2.60
N ILE A 26 1.24 -4.09 2.69
CA ILE A 26 0.40 -5.20 2.22
C ILE A 26 -0.20 -4.80 0.87
N VAL A 27 0.04 -5.62 -0.15
CA VAL A 27 -0.59 -5.43 -1.46
C VAL A 27 -1.94 -6.13 -1.47
N MET A 28 -2.99 -5.40 -1.81
CA MET A 28 -4.29 -5.98 -2.18
C MET A 28 -4.38 -6.09 -3.71
N ALA A 29 -4.73 -7.27 -4.18
CA ALA A 29 -4.82 -7.61 -5.59
C ALA A 29 -6.22 -8.10 -5.96
N ALA A 30 -6.60 -7.96 -7.23
CA ALA A 30 -7.86 -8.45 -7.73
C ALA A 30 -7.84 -9.98 -7.81
N ASN A 31 -8.90 -10.64 -7.36
CA ASN A 31 -9.05 -12.09 -7.40
C ASN A 31 -8.82 -12.62 -8.82
N GLY A 32 -7.94 -13.62 -8.94
CA GLY A 32 -7.48 -14.19 -10.20
C GLY A 32 -6.09 -13.71 -10.67
N TYR A 33 -5.58 -12.60 -10.12
CA TYR A 33 -4.18 -12.18 -10.34
C TYR A 33 -3.18 -13.27 -9.87
N PRO A 34 -2.09 -13.56 -10.61
CA PRO A 34 -1.58 -12.88 -11.81
C PRO A 34 -2.18 -13.33 -13.15
N GLY A 35 -3.17 -14.23 -13.12
CA GLY A 35 -3.92 -14.67 -14.30
C GLY A 35 -5.03 -13.70 -14.69
N SER A 36 -6.16 -14.24 -15.16
CA SER A 36 -7.34 -13.46 -15.52
C SER A 36 -8.09 -12.98 -14.28
N TYR A 37 -8.45 -11.71 -14.24
CA TYR A 37 -9.21 -11.09 -13.15
C TYR A 37 -10.26 -10.14 -13.73
N GLN A 38 -11.34 -9.91 -12.97
CA GLN A 38 -12.36 -8.94 -13.33
C GLN A 38 -11.91 -7.51 -12.99
N LYS A 39 -12.32 -6.55 -13.81
CA LYS A 39 -12.09 -5.12 -13.60
C LYS A 39 -13.42 -4.42 -13.33
N GLY A 40 -13.33 -3.27 -12.69
CA GLY A 40 -14.46 -2.39 -12.42
C GLY A 40 -15.20 -2.69 -11.12
N SER A 41 -14.71 -3.60 -10.27
CA SER A 41 -15.28 -3.83 -8.94
C SER A 41 -15.06 -2.61 -8.05
N THR A 42 -16.09 -2.26 -7.29
CA THR A 42 -16.06 -1.11 -6.37
C THR A 42 -15.27 -1.46 -5.11
N ILE A 43 -14.50 -0.50 -4.63
CA ILE A 43 -13.71 -0.59 -3.40
C ILE A 43 -14.29 0.40 -2.39
N ASN A 44 -14.75 -0.11 -1.26
CA ASN A 44 -15.35 0.67 -0.18
C ASN A 44 -14.42 0.73 1.05
N GLY A 45 -14.77 1.57 2.03
CA GLY A 45 -14.08 1.68 3.32
C GLY A 45 -12.80 2.54 3.29
N LEU A 46 -12.35 3.00 2.12
CA LEU A 46 -11.13 3.81 1.98
C LEU A 46 -11.22 5.15 2.73
N ASP A 47 -12.39 5.82 2.69
CA ASP A 47 -12.56 7.15 3.30
C ASP A 47 -12.49 7.12 4.85
N ALA A 48 -12.61 5.94 5.46
CA ALA A 48 -12.51 5.75 6.91
C ALA A 48 -11.08 5.43 7.38
N LEU A 49 -10.15 5.17 6.44
CA LEU A 49 -8.78 4.85 6.77
C LEU A 49 -8.00 6.10 7.20
N PRO A 50 -7.00 5.95 8.08
CA PRO A 50 -6.10 7.04 8.38
C PRO A 50 -5.27 7.42 7.15
N GLU A 51 -5.08 8.73 6.97
CA GLU A 51 -4.13 9.32 6.01
C GLU A 51 -3.08 10.12 6.77
N THR A 52 -2.04 9.45 7.23
CA THR A 52 -0.97 10.04 8.05
C THR A 52 0.40 9.67 7.49
N SER A 53 1.46 10.28 8.05
CA SER A 53 2.85 9.93 7.69
C SER A 53 3.26 8.52 8.14
N SER A 54 2.48 7.89 9.02
CA SER A 54 2.71 6.54 9.52
C SER A 54 1.73 5.50 8.98
N GLU A 55 0.59 5.90 8.43
CA GLU A 55 -0.46 5.00 7.94
C GLU A 55 -1.05 5.59 6.67
N MET A 56 -0.91 4.88 5.56
CA MET A 56 -1.30 5.37 4.25
C MET A 56 -1.72 4.23 3.33
N THR A 57 -2.79 4.43 2.58
CA THR A 57 -3.18 3.53 1.50
C THR A 57 -2.87 4.17 0.16
N PHE A 58 -1.96 3.55 -0.60
CA PHE A 58 -1.59 4.02 -1.92
C PHE A 58 -2.39 3.31 -3.00
N HIS A 59 -2.92 4.11 -3.91
CA HIS A 59 -3.61 3.65 -5.11
C HIS A 59 -2.61 3.21 -6.18
N ALA A 60 -2.74 1.97 -6.67
CA ALA A 60 -1.92 1.45 -7.76
C ALA A 60 -2.75 1.21 -9.03
N GLY A 61 -3.70 0.29 -8.95
CA GLY A 61 -4.54 -0.13 -10.07
C GLY A 61 -5.99 0.26 -9.86
N THR A 62 -6.25 1.54 -9.60
CA THR A 62 -7.60 2.07 -9.33
C THR A 62 -7.98 3.21 -10.27
N ALA A 63 -9.27 3.47 -10.42
CA ALA A 63 -9.80 4.69 -11.04
C ALA A 63 -11.00 5.22 -10.26
N ARG A 64 -11.37 6.49 -10.49
CA ARG A 64 -12.64 7.06 -10.02
C ARG A 64 -13.69 6.92 -11.12
N LYS A 65 -14.84 6.34 -10.80
CA LYS A 65 -15.99 6.22 -11.71
C LYS A 65 -17.27 6.50 -10.93
N GLU A 66 -18.08 7.45 -11.39
CA GLU A 66 -19.39 7.79 -10.78
C GLU A 66 -19.28 8.08 -9.26
N GLY A 67 -18.21 8.78 -8.84
CA GLY A 67 -17.94 9.08 -7.42
C GLY A 67 -17.30 7.94 -6.62
N GLN A 68 -17.27 6.72 -7.16
CA GLN A 68 -16.71 5.55 -6.49
C GLN A 68 -15.28 5.25 -6.93
N THR A 69 -14.49 4.65 -6.04
CA THR A 69 -13.20 4.06 -6.38
C THR A 69 -13.42 2.65 -6.90
N ILE A 70 -12.87 2.33 -8.08
CA ILE A 70 -12.96 1.01 -8.71
C ILE A 70 -11.58 0.41 -8.98
N ALA A 71 -11.48 -0.91 -8.94
CA ALA A 71 -10.28 -1.66 -9.34
C ALA A 71 -10.15 -1.77 -10.87
N THR A 72 -9.01 -1.39 -11.44
CA THR A 72 -8.74 -1.40 -12.89
C THR A 72 -7.49 -2.18 -13.29
N GLY A 73 -6.73 -2.68 -12.31
CA GLY A 73 -5.50 -3.45 -12.51
C GLY A 73 -5.43 -4.73 -11.66
N GLY A 74 -4.34 -5.48 -11.80
CA GLY A 74 -4.12 -6.72 -11.05
C GLY A 74 -3.71 -6.46 -9.59
N ARG A 75 -2.71 -5.60 -9.37
CA ARG A 75 -2.37 -5.05 -8.05
C ARG A 75 -3.06 -3.71 -7.91
N VAL A 76 -3.82 -3.52 -6.84
CA VAL A 76 -4.84 -2.47 -6.77
C VAL A 76 -4.53 -1.45 -5.69
N LEU A 77 -4.25 -1.90 -4.47
CA LEU A 77 -3.90 -1.04 -3.33
C LEU A 77 -2.62 -1.52 -2.66
N ASN A 78 -1.88 -0.58 -2.10
CA ASN A 78 -0.77 -0.85 -1.19
C ASN A 78 -1.10 -0.20 0.16
N VAL A 79 -1.38 -1.03 1.16
CA VAL A 79 -1.70 -0.57 2.52
C VAL A 79 -0.40 -0.57 3.33
N THR A 80 0.10 0.63 3.62
CA THR A 80 1.39 0.81 4.30
C THR A 80 1.19 1.37 5.70
N ALA A 81 1.80 0.72 6.68
CA ALA A 81 1.89 1.25 8.03
C ALA A 81 3.34 1.27 8.52
N ARG A 82 3.63 2.22 9.41
CA ARG A 82 4.90 2.37 10.13
C ARG A 82 4.70 2.17 11.61
N GLY A 83 5.72 1.64 12.27
CA GLY A 83 5.72 1.36 13.70
C GLY A 83 7.12 1.37 14.27
N ALA A 84 7.25 1.60 15.58
CA ALA A 84 8.54 1.61 16.26
C ALA A 84 9.24 0.25 16.12
N THR A 85 8.46 -0.84 16.11
CA THR A 85 8.94 -2.19 15.83
C THR A 85 8.32 -2.75 14.55
N LEU A 86 8.93 -3.79 13.99
CA LEU A 86 8.35 -4.53 12.87
C LEU A 86 6.98 -5.14 13.22
N GLN A 87 6.80 -5.60 14.46
CA GLN A 87 5.54 -6.15 14.96
C GLN A 87 4.42 -5.09 14.99
N ASP A 88 4.75 -3.85 15.37
CA ASP A 88 3.79 -2.74 15.36
C ASP A 88 3.38 -2.39 13.93
N ALA A 89 4.35 -2.27 13.03
CA ALA A 89 4.09 -1.98 11.62
C ALA A 89 3.21 -3.08 10.98
N HIS A 90 3.50 -4.36 11.30
CA HIS A 90 2.71 -5.51 10.88
C HIS A 90 1.26 -5.42 11.37
N ALA A 91 1.06 -5.26 12.68
CA ALA A 91 -0.26 -5.22 13.28
C ALA A 91 -1.12 -4.08 12.71
N ARG A 92 -0.52 -2.89 12.54
CA ARG A 92 -1.19 -1.73 11.96
C ARG A 92 -1.58 -1.95 10.49
N ALA A 93 -0.65 -2.42 9.66
CA ALA A 93 -0.93 -2.65 8.24
C ALA A 93 -2.09 -3.66 8.07
N TYR A 94 -2.07 -4.78 8.80
CA TYR A 94 -3.16 -5.76 8.77
C TYR A 94 -4.48 -5.22 9.33
N SER A 95 -4.44 -4.36 10.36
CA SER A 95 -5.64 -3.69 10.89
C SER A 95 -6.28 -2.77 9.86
N MET A 96 -5.48 -1.99 9.14
CA MET A 96 -5.95 -1.13 8.04
C MET A 96 -6.55 -1.97 6.91
N THR A 97 -5.89 -3.05 6.49
CA THR A 97 -6.38 -3.90 5.40
C THR A 97 -7.76 -4.50 5.72
N LYS A 98 -8.03 -4.85 6.99
CA LYS A 98 -9.32 -5.40 7.42
C LYS A 98 -10.48 -4.40 7.39
N GLN A 99 -10.20 -3.10 7.33
CA GLN A 99 -11.22 -2.05 7.23
C GLN A 99 -11.65 -1.79 5.78
N ILE A 100 -10.89 -2.29 4.80
CA ILE A 100 -11.21 -2.17 3.39
C ILE A 100 -12.26 -3.23 3.03
N ASP A 101 -13.40 -2.76 2.51
CA ASP A 101 -14.45 -3.63 2.00
C ASP A 101 -14.31 -3.75 0.48
N TRP A 102 -13.71 -4.87 0.07
CA TRP A 102 -13.52 -5.22 -1.33
C TRP A 102 -13.55 -6.74 -1.52
N PRO A 103 -14.75 -7.33 -1.73
CA PRO A 103 -14.92 -8.78 -1.85
C PRO A 103 -14.15 -9.42 -3.02
N GLU A 104 -13.95 -8.66 -4.10
CA GLU A 104 -13.18 -9.10 -5.27
C GLU A 104 -11.66 -8.95 -5.08
N GLY A 105 -11.22 -8.46 -3.91
CA GLY A 105 -9.84 -8.35 -3.51
C GLY A 105 -9.34 -9.53 -2.69
N PHE A 106 -8.03 -9.75 -2.73
CA PHE A 106 -7.33 -10.61 -1.77
C PHE A 106 -5.96 -10.05 -1.41
N TYR A 107 -5.40 -10.53 -0.31
CA TYR A 107 -4.05 -10.24 0.14
C TYR A 107 -3.50 -11.43 0.90
N ARG A 108 -2.17 -11.49 1.03
CA ARG A 108 -1.50 -12.52 1.82
C ARG A 108 -1.52 -12.19 3.31
N THR A 109 -1.65 -13.21 4.15
CA THR A 109 -1.70 -13.08 5.62
C THR A 109 -0.36 -13.32 6.32
N ASP A 110 0.71 -13.53 5.56
CA ASP A 110 2.06 -13.88 6.05
C ASP A 110 3.15 -12.86 5.65
N ILE A 111 2.76 -11.63 5.26
CA ILE A 111 3.71 -10.57 4.92
C ILE A 111 4.50 -10.19 6.17
N GLY A 112 5.84 -10.28 6.09
CA GLY A 112 6.73 -9.99 7.22
C GLY A 112 6.95 -11.14 8.20
N HIS A 113 6.20 -12.24 8.12
CA HIS A 113 6.24 -13.33 9.11
C HIS A 113 7.63 -13.96 9.34
N ARG A 114 8.50 -14.01 8.33
CA ARG A 114 9.86 -14.58 8.46
C ARG A 114 10.86 -13.65 9.16
N ALA A 115 10.54 -12.37 9.28
CA ALA A 115 11.38 -11.37 9.92
C ALA A 115 10.87 -10.98 11.32
N LEU A 116 9.68 -11.48 11.69
CA LEU A 116 9.07 -11.33 13.02
C LEU A 116 9.54 -12.42 13.99
#